data_AF-A0A849E5G8-F1
#
_entry.id   AF-A0A849E5G8-F1
#
_cell.length_a   1.000
_cell.length_b   1.000
_cell.length_c   1.000
_cell.angle_alpha   90.00
_cell.angle_beta   90.00
_cell.angle_gamma   90.00
#
_symmetry.space_group_name_H-M   'P 1'
#
loop_
_entity.id
_entity.type
_entity.pdbx_description
1 polymer ?
#
loop_
_entity_poly.entity_id
_entity_poly.type
_entity_poly.pdbx_seq_one_letter_code
_entity_poly.pdbx_strand_id
1 'polypeptide(L)' 'MNVTDPIGDMLTRIRHAQQRCKSKVASPSSRLRERVLEVLQSEGYIRG' A
#
# COMPACT_ATOMS: atom_id res chain seq x y z
N MET A 1 -8.18 15.44 -7.66
CA MET A 1 -6.73 15.14 -7.71
C MET A 1 -6.55 13.99 -8.68
N ASN A 2 -5.93 14.23 -9.84
CA ASN A 2 -5.72 13.17 -10.83
C ASN A 2 -4.49 12.38 -10.40
N VAL A 3 -4.67 11.11 -10.04
CA VAL A 3 -3.57 10.25 -9.59
C VAL A 3 -2.97 9.61 -10.83
N THR A 4 -1.84 10.15 -11.30
CA THR A 4 -1.14 9.66 -12.49
C THR A 4 -0.50 8.29 -12.25
N ASP A 5 -0.05 8.01 -11.02
CA ASP A 5 0.50 6.72 -10.62
C ASP A 5 -0.20 6.19 -9.35
N PRO A 6 -1.23 5.34 -9.50
CA PRO A 6 -1.96 4.78 -8.36
C PRO A 6 -1.17 3.76 -7.55
N ILE A 7 -0.10 3.17 -8.09
CA ILE A 7 0.75 2.22 -7.35
C ILE A 7 1.81 2.96 -6.55
N GLY A 8 2.51 3.92 -7.17
CA GLY A 8 3.46 4.78 -6.48
C GLY A 8 2.80 5.56 -5.34
N ASP A 9 1.58 6.07 -5.55
CA ASP A 9 0.79 6.71 -4.47
C ASP A 9 0.52 5.74 -3.31
N MET A 10 0.10 4.51 -3.60
CA MET A 10 -0.14 3.48 -2.58
C MET A 10 1.12 3.15 -1.77
N LEU A 11 2.25 2.87 -2.45
CA LEU A 11 3.51 2.55 -1.79
C LEU A 11 4.02 3.72 -0.92
N THR A 12 3.84 4.94 -1.42
CA THR A 12 4.17 6.16 -0.68
C THR A 12 3.34 6.29 0.59
N ARG A 13 2.03 5.98 0.55
CA ARG A 13 1.18 5.96 1.75
C ARG A 13 1.65 4.94 2.78
N ILE A 14 2.02 3.72 2.35
CA ILE A 14 2.55 2.68 3.25
C ILE A 14 3.82 3.16 3.94
N ARG A 15 4.79 3.69 3.17
CA ARG A 15 6.04 4.24 3.70
C ARG A 15 5.78 5.37 4.71
N HIS A 16 4.91 6.31 4.37
CA HIS A 16 4.60 7.47 5.22
C HIS A 16 3.89 7.08 6.52
N ALA A 17 3.13 5.99 6.51
CA ALA A 17 2.49 5.46 7.70
C ALA A 17 3.49 4.72 8.59
N GLN A 18 4.38 3.93 8.02
CA GLN A 18 5.47 3.27 8.74
C GLN A 18 6.38 4.30 9.44
N GLN A 19 6.77 5.36 8.72
CA GLN A 19 7.55 6.48 9.29
C GLN A 19 6.83 7.21 10.44
N ARG A 20 5.50 7.16 10.48
CA ARG A 20 4.67 7.76 11.55
C ARG A 20 4.22 6.74 12.59
N CYS A 21 4.80 5.53 12.59
CA CYS A 21 4.46 4.45 13.50
C CYS A 21 2.97 4.09 13.51
N LYS A 22 2.28 4.23 12.37
CA LYS A 22 0.89 3.78 12.23
C LYS A 22 0.86 2.27 12.02
N SER A 23 -0.02 1.59 12.76
CA SER A 23 -0.19 0.14 12.67
C SER A 23 -1.00 -0.31 11.44
N LYS A 24 -1.81 0.58 10.85
CA LYS A 24 -2.69 0.28 9.70
C LYS A 24 -2.75 1.45 8.71
N VAL A 25 -2.98 1.11 7.44
CA VAL A 25 -3.15 2.06 6.33
C VAL A 25 -4.31 1.60 5.46
N ALA A 26 -5.15 2.55 5.05
CA ALA A 26 -6.17 2.32 4.04
C ALA A 26 -5.70 2.84 2.67
N SER A 27 -5.98 2.07 1.62
CA SER A 27 -5.79 2.45 0.22
C SER A 27 -7.07 2.15 -0.55
N PRO A 28 -7.47 2.96 -1.56
CA PRO A 28 -8.62 2.64 -2.39
C PRO A 28 -8.43 1.28 -3.09
N SER A 29 -9.50 0.50 -3.22
CA SER A 29 -9.42 -0.85 -3.80
C SER A 29 -9.25 -0.80 -5.31
N SER A 30 -8.40 -1.68 -5.82
CA SER A 30 -8.33 -2.03 -7.24
C SER A 30 -7.66 -3.38 -7.37
N ARG A 31 -8.02 -4.15 -8.41
CA ARG A 31 -7.42 -5.48 -8.67
C ARG A 31 -5.89 -5.41 -8.72
N LEU A 32 -5.32 -4.39 -9.34
CA LEU A 32 -3.86 -4.24 -9.43
C LEU A 32 -3.22 -4.00 -8.05
N ARG A 33 -3.82 -3.15 -7.21
CA ARG A 33 -3.32 -2.89 -5.85
C ARG A 33 -3.43 -4.11 -4.96
N GLU A 34 -4.53 -4.85 -5.07
CA GLU A 34 -4.73 -6.11 -4.35
C GLU A 34 -3.63 -7.11 -4.69
N ARG A 35 -3.30 -7.32 -5.97
CA ARG A 35 -2.19 -8.21 -6.37
C ARG A 35 -0.84 -7.78 -5.82
N VAL A 36 -0.55 -6.49 -5.81
CA VAL A 36 0.70 -5.97 -5.21
C VAL A 36 0.72 -6.22 -3.70
N LEU A 37 -0.39 -5.97 -3.00
CA LEU A 37 -0.50 -6.21 -1.56
C LEU A 37 -0.41 -7.70 -1.21
N GLU A 38 -0.99 -8.58 -2.03
CA GLU A 38 -0.87 -10.04 -1.89
C GLU A 38 0.60 -10.47 -1.93
N VAL A 39 1.39 -9.97 -2.90
CA VAL A 39 2.83 -10.27 -2.99
C VAL A 39 3.58 -9.71 -1.79
N LEU A 40 3.31 -8.46 -1.39
CA LEU A 40 3.94 -7.88 -0.21
C LEU A 40 3.63 -8.66 1.07
N GLN A 41 2.42 -9.25 1.16
CA GLN A 41 2.03 -10.11 2.26
C GLN A 41 2.71 -11.48 2.20
N SER A 42 2.79 -12.12 1.02
CA SER A 42 3.43 -13.42 0.86
C SER A 42 4.93 -13.39 1.15
N GLU A 43 5.58 -12.30 0.76
CA GLU A 43 6.99 -12.04 1.06
C GLU A 43 7.24 -11.59 2.52
N GLY A 44 6.17 -11.38 3.31
CA GLY A 44 6.26 -11.03 4.72
C GLY A 44 6.59 -9.56 5.03
N TYR A 45 6.52 -8.66 4.03
CA TYR A 45 6.74 -7.22 4.25
C TYR A 45 5.60 -6.55 5.02
N ILE A 46 4.36 -7.01 4.81
CA ILE A 46 3.17 -6.47 5.45
C ILE A 46 2.34 -7.58 6.10
N ARG A 47 1.48 -7.18 7.04
CA ARG A 47 0.51 -8.05 7.71
C ARG A 47 -0.89 -7.69 7.22
N GLY A 48 -1.75 -8.69 7.06
CA GLY A 48 -3.17 -8.53 6.71
C GLY A 48 -4.01 -8.00 7.86
#